data_AF-A0A919PLQ9-F1
#
_entry.id   AF-A0A919PLQ9-F1
#
_cell.length_a   1.000
_cell.length_b   1.000
_cell.length_c   1.000
_cell.angle_alpha   90.00
_cell.angle_beta   90.00
_cell.angle_gamma   90.00
#
_symmetry.space_group_name_H-M   'P 1'
#
loop_
_entity.id
_entity.type
_entity.pdbx_description
1 polymer ?
#
loop_
_entity_poly.entity_id
_entity_poly.type
_entity_poly.pdbx_seq_one_letter_code
_entity_poly.pdbx_strand_id
1 'polypeptide(L)'
;MGQLIRQISPNTTRYYWYPGDKKEWLRALFACGAGCAVFGMTYLLTRNIVAATVLGLSTAVGFACFNLGRRDTRALDGLDKATITRRATVAASGRAAWRGQVEGVTVALAVLIVVHLPTRGFMVDWLLPLVPALAAGLARQGGLLSARLTHESAKASTLRPVLNRNPLAEGARH
;
A
#
# COMPACT_ATOMS: atom_id res chain seq x y z
N MET A 1 -12.45 -2.03 -9.71
CA MET A 1 -11.96 -3.41 -9.95
C MET A 1 -11.32 -3.40 -11.32
N GLY A 2 -10.15 -4.01 -11.50
CA GLY A 2 -9.50 -4.09 -12.81
C GLY A 2 -10.35 -4.95 -13.74
N GLN A 3 -11.22 -4.31 -14.50
CA GLN A 3 -12.12 -4.98 -15.44
C GLN A 3 -11.35 -5.15 -16.74
N LEU A 4 -10.93 -6.38 -17.06
CA LEU A 4 -10.48 -6.69 -18.40
C LEU A 4 -11.73 -6.87 -19.27
N ILE A 5 -12.12 -5.81 -19.95
CA ILE A 5 -13.16 -5.85 -20.98
C ILE A 5 -12.50 -6.41 -22.23
N ARG A 6 -12.75 -7.68 -22.54
CA ARG A 6 -12.37 -8.26 -23.82
C ARG A 6 -13.63 -8.34 -24.67
N GLN A 7 -13.69 -7.53 -25.73
CA GLN A 7 -14.71 -7.70 -26.77
C GLN A 7 -14.35 -8.95 -27.57
N ILE A 8 -15.21 -9.95 -27.52
CA ILE A 8 -15.03 -11.22 -28.26
C ILE A 8 -15.83 -11.15 -29.57
N SER A 9 -16.90 -10.35 -29.61
CA SER A 9 -17.78 -10.14 -30.75
C SER A 9 -18.44 -8.75 -30.66
N PRO A 10 -18.89 -8.12 -31.76
CA PRO A 10 -19.52 -6.79 -31.75
C PRO A 10 -20.67 -6.64 -30.73
N ASN A 11 -21.40 -7.72 -30.42
CA ASN A 11 -22.53 -7.73 -29.48
C ASN A 11 -22.26 -8.52 -28.18
N THR A 12 -21.02 -8.93 -27.89
CA THR A 12 -20.74 -9.73 -26.69
C THR A 12 -19.44 -9.31 -26.01
N THR A 13 -19.59 -8.62 -24.87
CA THR A 13 -18.53 -8.33 -23.91
C THR A 13 -18.50 -9.38 -22.82
N ARG A 14 -17.37 -10.09 -22.67
CA ARG A 14 -17.17 -11.02 -21.55
C ARG A 14 -16.44 -10.30 -20.43
N TYR A 15 -17.09 -10.25 -19.27
CA TYR A 15 -16.53 -9.63 -18.07
C TYR A 15 -15.64 -10.64 -17.35
N TYR A 16 -14.32 -10.54 -17.54
CA TYR A 16 -13.39 -11.29 -16.70
C TYR A 16 -13.17 -10.55 -15.40
N TRP A 17 -13.68 -11.12 -14.31
CA TRP A 17 -13.43 -10.63 -12.96
C TRP A 17 -12.04 -11.05 -12.54
N TYR A 18 -11.08 -10.12 -12.60
CA TYR A 18 -9.74 -10.35 -12.08
C TYR A 18 -9.67 -9.89 -10.62
N PRO A 19 -9.29 -10.75 -9.65
CA PRO A 19 -9.12 -10.35 -8.27
C PRO A 19 -7.81 -9.55 -8.15
N GLY A 20 -7.87 -8.26 -8.51
CA GLY A 20 -6.76 -7.31 -8.37
C GLY A 20 -6.27 -6.72 -9.70
N ASP A 21 -5.78 -5.49 -9.64
CA ASP A 21 -5.09 -4.86 -10.76
C ASP A 21 -3.72 -5.56 -10.97
N LYS A 22 -3.29 -5.83 -12.20
CA LYS A 22 -1.95 -6.40 -12.50
C LYS A 22 -0.84 -5.61 -11.82
N LYS A 23 -1.01 -4.28 -11.71
CA LYS A 23 -0.07 -3.40 -11.03
C LYS A 23 0.01 -3.66 -9.51
N GLU A 24 -1.08 -4.14 -8.89
CA GLU A 24 -1.10 -4.50 -7.48
C GLU A 24 -0.34 -5.81 -7.24
N TRP A 25 -0.53 -6.80 -8.10
CA TRP A 25 0.24 -8.06 -8.05
C TRP A 25 1.74 -7.84 -8.25
N LEU A 26 2.10 -6.96 -9.19
CA LEU A 26 3.51 -6.60 -9.40
C LEU A 26 4.12 -5.93 -8.16
N ARG A 27 3.39 -5.05 -7.47
CA ARG A 27 3.86 -4.41 -6.23
C ARG A 27 4.00 -5.41 -5.08
N ALA A 28 3.08 -6.38 -4.98
CA ALA A 28 3.20 -7.46 -4.02
C ALA A 28 4.45 -8.31 -4.29
N LEU A 29 4.70 -8.63 -5.57
CA LEU A 29 5.91 -9.34 -5.98
C LEU A 29 7.18 -8.55 -5.63
N PHE A 30 7.21 -7.24 -5.88
CA PHE A 30 8.33 -6.38 -5.48
C PHE A 30 8.53 -6.32 -3.97
N ALA A 31 7.44 -6.27 -3.19
CA ALA A 31 7.52 -6.28 -1.73
C ALA A 31 8.12 -7.60 -1.21
N CYS A 32 7.66 -8.74 -1.71
CA CYS A 32 8.23 -10.05 -1.41
C CYS A 32 9.70 -10.14 -1.83
N GLY A 33 10.01 -9.73 -3.07
CA GLY A 33 11.37 -9.75 -3.60
C GLY A 33 12.35 -8.88 -2.80
N ALA A 34 11.93 -7.67 -2.41
CA ALA A 34 12.74 -6.79 -1.56
C ALA A 34 13.00 -7.42 -0.18
N GLY A 35 11.98 -8.04 0.44
CA GLY A 35 12.16 -8.76 1.69
C GLY A 35 13.12 -9.93 1.59
N CYS A 36 12.98 -10.77 0.55
CA CYS A 36 13.91 -11.87 0.29
C CYS A 36 15.34 -11.39 0.02
N ALA A 37 15.50 -10.27 -0.71
CA ALA A 37 16.82 -9.68 -0.97
C ALA A 37 17.47 -9.17 0.32
N VAL A 38 16.74 -8.45 1.16
CA VAL A 38 17.24 -7.97 2.48
C VAL A 38 17.57 -9.15 3.38
N PHE A 39 16.72 -10.18 3.43
CA PHE A 39 16.99 -11.41 4.16
C PHE A 39 18.31 -12.05 3.70
N GLY A 40 18.43 -12.29 2.39
CA GLY A 40 19.60 -12.94 1.81
C GLY A 40 20.89 -12.16 2.07
N MET A 41 20.88 -10.85 1.82
CA MET A 41 22.03 -9.98 2.05
C MET A 41 22.44 -9.96 3.53
N THR A 42 21.47 -9.81 4.44
CA THR A 42 21.74 -9.79 5.88
C THR A 42 22.30 -11.13 6.36
N TYR A 43 21.72 -12.24 5.89
CA TYR A 43 22.17 -13.58 6.24
C TYR A 43 23.59 -13.86 5.72
N LEU A 44 23.91 -13.44 4.49
CA LEU A 44 25.24 -13.61 3.92
C LEU A 44 26.31 -12.84 4.71
N LEU A 45 26.01 -11.64 5.17
CA LEU A 45 26.95 -10.78 5.90
C LEU A 45 27.12 -11.18 7.37
N THR A 46 26.02 -11.47 8.06
CA THR A 46 26.04 -11.68 9.53
C THR A 46 26.03 -13.15 9.94
N ARG A 47 25.61 -14.04 9.04
CA ARG A 47 25.30 -15.45 9.34
C ARG A 47 24.28 -15.63 10.48
N ASN A 48 23.54 -14.57 10.80
CA ASN A 48 22.56 -14.55 11.88
C ASN A 48 21.14 -14.66 11.31
N ILE A 49 20.49 -15.80 11.55
CA ILE A 49 19.14 -16.08 11.03
C ILE A 49 18.07 -15.19 11.67
N VAL A 50 18.25 -14.76 12.92
CA VAL A 50 17.30 -13.88 13.63
C VAL A 50 17.29 -12.50 13.00
N ALA A 51 18.47 -11.89 12.88
CA ALA A 51 18.61 -10.57 12.28
C ALA A 51 18.10 -10.56 10.82
N ALA A 52 18.47 -11.58 10.04
CA ALA A 52 18.01 -11.71 8.66
C ALA A 52 16.49 -11.85 8.55
N THR A 53 15.88 -12.68 9.39
CA THR A 53 14.42 -12.93 9.39
C THR A 53 13.65 -11.68 9.78
N VAL A 54 14.05 -11.02 10.87
CA VAL A 54 13.38 -9.82 11.37
C VAL A 54 13.47 -8.68 10.34
N LEU A 55 14.66 -8.44 9.79
CA LEU A 55 14.86 -7.37 8.79
C LEU A 55 14.16 -7.69 7.46
N GLY A 56 14.23 -8.93 6.99
CA GLY A 56 13.55 -9.38 5.78
C GLY A 56 12.04 -9.26 5.87
N LEU A 57 11.43 -9.77 6.96
CA LEU A 57 9.99 -9.66 7.22
C LEU A 57 9.55 -8.22 7.40
N SER A 58 10.28 -7.42 8.18
CA SER A 58 9.96 -5.99 8.38
C SER A 58 9.98 -5.23 7.06
N THR A 59 10.92 -5.55 6.17
CA THR A 59 10.99 -4.94 4.84
C THR A 59 9.81 -5.37 3.96
N ALA A 60 9.51 -6.67 3.89
CA ALA A 60 8.41 -7.20 3.08
C ALA A 60 7.05 -6.62 3.52
N VAL A 61 6.77 -6.71 4.83
CA VAL A 61 5.52 -6.21 5.42
C VAL A 61 5.47 -4.69 5.33
N GLY A 62 6.59 -3.98 5.55
CA GLY A 62 6.68 -2.53 5.38
C GLY A 62 6.28 -2.08 3.97
N PHE A 63 6.87 -2.68 2.93
CA PHE A 63 6.49 -2.35 1.54
C PHE A 63 5.04 -2.71 1.22
N ALA A 64 4.54 -3.84 1.73
CA ALA A 64 3.16 -4.23 1.55
C ALA A 64 2.19 -3.22 2.21
N CYS A 65 2.44 -2.85 3.47
CA CYS A 65 1.64 -1.90 4.26
C CYS A 65 1.71 -0.47 3.71
N PHE A 66 2.87 -0.03 3.22
CA PHE A 66 2.99 1.24 2.51
C PHE A 66 2.08 1.30 1.27
N ASN A 67 2.08 0.23 0.47
CA ASN A 67 1.20 0.12 -0.69
C ASN A 67 -0.28 0.05 -0.30
N LEU A 68 -0.63 -0.61 0.81
CA LEU A 68 -1.99 -0.62 1.36
C LEU A 68 -2.43 0.78 1.79
N GLY A 69 -1.58 1.56 2.47
CA GLY A 69 -1.89 2.95 2.83
C GLY A 69 -2.16 3.82 1.60
N ARG A 70 -1.36 3.70 0.54
CA ARG A 70 -1.62 4.38 -0.73
C ARG A 70 -2.89 3.91 -1.44
N ARG A 71 -3.35 2.69 -1.17
CA ARG A 71 -4.59 2.14 -1.74
C ARG A 71 -5.82 2.65 -1.00
N ASP A 72 -5.72 2.78 0.32
CA ASP A 72 -6.82 3.21 1.16
C ASP A 72 -7.11 4.70 0.98
N THR A 73 -6.10 5.54 0.77
CA THR A 73 -6.30 6.95 0.35
C THR A 73 -7.10 7.05 -0.95
N ARG A 74 -6.72 6.33 -2.01
CA ARG A 74 -7.47 6.34 -3.28
C ARG A 74 -8.90 5.84 -3.14
N ALA A 75 -9.14 4.90 -2.23
CA ALA A 75 -10.48 4.40 -1.95
C ALA A 75 -11.33 5.46 -1.24
N LEU A 76 -10.73 6.26 -0.35
CA LEU A 76 -11.37 7.41 0.31
C LEU A 76 -11.66 8.54 -0.68
N ASP A 77 -10.72 8.89 -1.56
CA ASP A 77 -10.93 9.91 -2.59
C ASP A 77 -12.07 9.54 -3.56
N GLY A 78 -12.28 8.23 -3.80
CA GLY A 78 -13.38 7.72 -4.60
C GLY A 78 -14.75 7.78 -3.89
N LEU A 79 -14.76 7.76 -2.56
CA LEU A 79 -15.97 7.95 -1.75
C LEU A 79 -16.40 9.42 -1.72
N ASP A 80 -15.45 10.36 -1.65
CA ASP A 80 -15.75 11.80 -1.66
C ASP A 80 -16.38 12.27 -2.99
N LYS A 81 -16.02 11.63 -4.11
CA LYS A 81 -16.52 11.97 -5.45
C LYS A 81 -17.84 11.28 -5.81
N ALA A 82 -18.17 10.16 -5.16
CA ALA A 82 -19.41 9.45 -5.40
C ALA A 82 -20.49 9.99 -4.45
N THR A 83 -21.67 10.34 -4.95
CA THR A 83 -22.83 10.67 -4.11
C THR A 83 -22.99 9.54 -3.08
N ILE A 84 -22.91 9.89 -1.79
CA ILE A 84 -22.81 8.95 -0.67
C ILE A 84 -24.08 8.09 -0.61
N THR A 85 -24.10 6.99 -1.35
CA THR A 85 -25.16 5.99 -1.24
C THR A 85 -24.76 5.00 -0.16
N ARG A 86 -25.70 4.66 0.73
CA ARG A 86 -25.50 3.72 1.85
C ARG A 86 -24.90 2.38 1.40
N ARG A 87 -25.17 1.96 0.16
CA ARG A 87 -24.59 0.73 -0.43
C ARG A 87 -23.12 0.89 -0.83
N ALA A 88 -22.73 2.04 -1.37
CA ALA A 88 -21.34 2.31 -1.75
C ALA A 88 -20.44 2.42 -0.51
N THR A 89 -20.93 3.04 0.57
CA THR A 89 -20.21 3.14 1.84
C THR A 89 -20.03 1.79 2.51
N VAL A 90 -21.08 0.96 2.59
CA VAL A 90 -21.00 -0.40 3.15
C VAL A 90 -20.03 -1.30 2.36
N ALA A 91 -20.07 -1.24 1.03
CA ALA A 91 -19.15 -2.00 0.21
C ALA A 91 -17.70 -1.53 0.36
N ALA A 92 -17.46 -0.24 0.57
CA ALA A 92 -16.14 0.31 0.78
C ALA A 92 -15.59 -0.02 2.18
N SER A 93 -16.40 0.10 3.23
CA SER A 93 -16.02 -0.25 4.60
C SER A 93 -15.75 -1.75 4.74
N GLY A 94 -16.55 -2.62 4.13
CA GLY A 94 -16.30 -4.06 4.10
C GLY A 94 -14.96 -4.42 3.44
N ARG A 95 -14.61 -3.74 2.34
CA ARG A 95 -13.30 -3.94 1.68
C ARG A 95 -12.14 -3.42 2.52
N ALA A 96 -12.32 -2.31 3.23
CA ALA A 96 -11.32 -1.79 4.15
C ALA A 96 -11.11 -2.73 5.35
N ALA A 97 -12.20 -3.24 5.93
CA ALA A 97 -12.16 -4.22 7.02
C ALA A 97 -11.44 -5.51 6.59
N TRP A 98 -11.73 -6.03 5.40
CA TRP A 98 -11.03 -7.19 4.85
C TRP A 98 -9.52 -6.96 4.73
N ARG A 99 -9.09 -5.81 4.20
CA ARG A 99 -7.66 -5.46 4.12
C ARG A 99 -7.01 -5.37 5.49
N GLY A 100 -7.71 -4.77 6.46
CA GLY A 100 -7.26 -4.71 7.85
C GLY A 100 -7.06 -6.10 8.47
N GLN A 101 -7.96 -7.05 8.20
CA GLN A 101 -7.80 -8.43 8.65
C GLN A 101 -6.61 -9.12 7.97
N VAL A 102 -6.46 -8.98 6.65
CA VAL A 102 -5.32 -9.56 5.92
C VAL A 102 -4.00 -9.00 6.43
N GLU A 103 -3.92 -7.70 6.71
CA GLU A 103 -2.76 -7.07 7.32
C GLU A 103 -2.48 -7.63 8.72
N GLY A 104 -3.50 -7.70 9.59
CA GLY A 104 -3.37 -8.25 10.93
C GLY A 104 -2.88 -9.70 10.94
N VAL A 105 -3.43 -10.56 10.06
CA VAL A 105 -2.99 -11.96 9.90
C VAL A 105 -1.55 -12.02 9.41
N THR A 106 -1.15 -11.17 8.47
CA THR A 106 0.22 -11.15 7.94
C THR A 106 1.22 -10.75 9.02
N VAL A 107 0.90 -9.72 9.80
CA VAL A 107 1.75 -9.27 10.92
C VAL A 107 1.83 -10.33 12.01
N ALA A 108 0.70 -10.96 12.37
CA ALA A 108 0.68 -12.05 13.34
C ALA A 108 1.52 -13.24 12.89
N LEU A 109 1.46 -13.60 11.61
CA LEU A 109 2.26 -14.68 11.03
C LEU A 109 3.76 -14.33 11.05
N ALA A 110 4.12 -13.08 10.77
CA ALA A 110 5.51 -12.61 10.90
C ALA A 110 6.03 -12.71 12.34
N VAL A 111 5.21 -12.31 13.33
CA VAL A 111 5.53 -12.46 14.76
C VAL A 111 5.74 -13.93 15.11
N LEU A 112 4.83 -14.81 14.68
CA LEU A 112 4.92 -16.25 14.93
C LEU A 112 6.20 -16.87 14.35
N ILE A 113 6.61 -16.45 13.14
CA ILE A 113 7.87 -16.90 12.53
C ILE A 113 9.06 -16.51 13.41
N VAL A 114 9.12 -15.26 13.88
CA VAL A 114 10.23 -14.78 14.70
C VAL A 114 10.30 -15.52 16.05
N VAL A 115 9.15 -15.73 16.69
CA VAL A 115 9.07 -16.42 18.00
C VAL A 115 9.48 -17.90 17.91
N HIS A 116 9.29 -18.55 16.76
CA HIS A 116 9.67 -19.96 16.56
C HIS A 116 11.14 -20.14 16.14
N LEU A 117 11.96 -19.09 16.11
CA LEU A 117 13.37 -19.22 15.81
C LEU A 117 14.13 -19.92 16.96
N PRO A 118 15.18 -20.71 16.65
CA PRO A 118 15.89 -21.52 17.65
C PRO A 118 16.67 -20.68 18.68
N THR A 119 16.92 -19.41 18.40
CA THR A 119 17.68 -18.50 19.26
C THR A 119 16.76 -17.95 20.36
N ARG A 120 17.17 -18.06 21.62
CA ARG A 120 16.38 -17.60 22.78
C ARG A 120 17.05 -16.44 23.50
N GLY A 121 16.26 -15.57 24.11
CA GLY A 121 16.74 -14.46 24.93
C GLY A 121 15.69 -13.36 25.04
N PHE A 122 15.70 -12.60 26.15
CA PHE A 122 14.67 -11.62 26.45
C PHE A 122 14.36 -10.66 25.29
N MET A 123 15.38 -10.12 24.62
CA MET A 123 15.18 -9.24 23.46
C MET A 123 14.61 -9.95 22.23
N VAL A 124 14.99 -11.21 22.00
CA VAL A 124 14.53 -12.03 20.87
C VAL A 124 13.09 -12.48 21.08
N ASP A 125 12.71 -12.77 22.32
CA ASP A 125 11.40 -13.32 22.65
C ASP A 125 10.35 -12.21 22.81
N TRP A 126 10.74 -11.00 23.24
CA TRP A 126 9.79 -9.92 23.54
C TRP A 126 9.83 -8.73 22.59
N LEU A 127 11.02 -8.27 22.16
CA LEU A 127 11.14 -7.02 21.40
C LEU A 127 11.19 -7.27 19.89
N LEU A 128 12.01 -8.21 19.45
CA LEU A 128 12.19 -8.52 18.02
C LEU A 128 10.91 -8.93 17.28
N PRO A 129 9.96 -9.67 17.88
CA PRO A 129 8.71 -10.01 17.21
C PRO A 129 7.80 -8.78 16.99
N LEU A 130 7.99 -7.69 17.75
CA LEU A 130 7.23 -6.45 17.58
C LEU A 130 7.74 -5.60 16.41
N VAL A 131 8.98 -5.79 15.98
CA VAL A 131 9.62 -4.95 14.95
C VAL A 131 8.87 -5.01 13.61
N PRO A 132 8.46 -6.17 13.07
CA PRO A 132 7.67 -6.23 11.85
C PRO A 132 6.33 -5.49 11.97
N ALA A 133 5.68 -5.54 13.15
CA ALA A 133 4.41 -4.86 13.39
C ALA A 133 4.57 -3.34 13.43
N LEU A 134 5.62 -2.83 14.08
CA LEU A 134 5.93 -1.40 14.09
C LEU A 134 6.29 -0.90 12.69
N ALA A 135 7.11 -1.66 11.96
CA ALA A 135 7.45 -1.34 10.57
C ALA A 135 6.20 -1.29 9.68
N ALA A 136 5.28 -2.24 9.85
CA ALA A 136 3.99 -2.28 9.15
C ALA A 136 3.17 -1.02 9.41
N GLY A 137 2.96 -0.67 10.68
CA GLY A 137 2.15 0.49 11.08
C GLY A 137 2.73 1.82 10.58
N LEU A 138 4.03 2.02 10.76
CA LEU A 138 4.74 3.22 10.28
C LEU A 138 4.69 3.33 8.76
N ALA A 139 4.95 2.22 8.05
CA ALA A 139 4.92 2.22 6.60
C ALA A 139 3.51 2.51 6.07
N ARG A 140 2.46 1.98 6.71
CA ARG A 140 1.07 2.28 6.36
C ARG A 140 0.74 3.77 6.52
N GLN A 141 1.11 4.37 7.66
CA GLN A 141 0.96 5.81 7.89
C GLN A 141 1.74 6.64 6.88
N GLY A 142 2.99 6.26 6.59
CA GLY A 142 3.81 6.90 5.56
C GLY A 142 3.19 6.81 4.15
N GLY A 143 2.56 5.67 3.82
CA GLY A 143 1.84 5.48 2.57
C GLY A 143 0.62 6.39 2.45
N LEU A 144 -0.12 6.57 3.55
CA LEU A 144 -1.25 7.51 3.62
C LEU A 144 -0.78 8.96 3.43
N LEU A 145 0.26 9.36 4.15
CA LEU A 145 0.83 10.71 4.10
C LEU A 145 1.39 11.02 2.70
N SER A 146 2.18 10.11 2.14
CA SER A 146 2.76 10.23 0.80
C SER A 146 1.68 10.43 -0.26
N ALA A 147 0.60 9.65 -0.20
CA ALA A 147 -0.51 9.79 -1.13
C ALA A 147 -1.20 11.16 -1.01
N ARG A 148 -1.46 11.63 0.21
CA ARG A 148 -2.06 12.96 0.45
C ARG A 148 -1.18 14.09 -0.06
N LEU A 149 0.13 14.05 0.21
CA LEU A 149 1.07 15.06 -0.27
C LEU A 149 1.13 15.10 -1.80
N THR A 150 1.14 13.93 -2.46
CA THR A 150 1.10 13.89 -3.93
C THR A 150 -0.20 14.43 -4.51
N HIS A 151 -1.33 14.25 -3.82
CA HIS A 151 -2.62 14.77 -4.25
C HIS A 151 -2.68 16.31 -4.11
N GLU A 152 -2.25 16.86 -2.99
CA GLU A 152 -2.18 18.32 -2.77
C GLU A 152 -1.19 18.99 -3.73
N SER A 153 -0.02 18.40 -3.96
CA SER A 153 0.96 18.90 -4.93
C SER A 153 0.39 18.92 -6.35
N ALA A 154 -0.31 17.85 -6.75
CA ALA A 154 -0.97 17.79 -8.06
C ALA A 154 -2.05 18.88 -8.20
N LYS A 155 -2.86 19.11 -7.16
CA LYS A 155 -3.89 20.15 -7.13
C LYS A 155 -3.30 21.57 -7.17
N ALA A 156 -2.20 21.82 -6.47
CA ALA A 156 -1.49 23.10 -6.53
C ALA A 156 -0.89 23.37 -7.91
N SER A 157 -0.36 22.33 -8.58
CA SER A 157 0.22 22.44 -9.91
C SER A 157 -0.80 22.79 -11.00
N THR A 158 -2.04 22.32 -10.88
CA THR A 158 -3.13 22.64 -11.82
C THR A 158 -3.74 24.02 -11.59
N LEU A 159 -3.67 24.58 -10.39
CA LEU A 159 -4.16 25.93 -10.07
C LEU A 159 -3.18 27.04 -10.48
N ARG A 160 -1.87 26.76 -10.51
CA ARG A 160 -0.82 27.73 -10.90
C ARG A 160 -1.03 28.40 -12.28
N PRO A 161 -1.36 27.68 -13.36
CA PRO A 161 -1.60 28.30 -14.67
C PRO A 161 -2.92 29.08 -14.72
N VAL A 162 -3.90 28.77 -13.86
CA VAL A 162 -5.19 29.49 -13.79
C VAL A 162 -5.02 30.84 -13.09
N LEU A 163 -4.24 30.90 -12.01
CA LEU A 163 -3.90 32.14 -11.32
C LEU A 163 -2.95 33.05 -12.13
N ASN A 164 -2.11 32.47 -12.99
CA ASN A 164 -1.22 33.24 -13.87
C ASN A 164 -1.93 33.82 -15.10
N ARG A 165 -3.18 33.42 -15.36
CA ARG A 165 -4.09 34.14 -16.26
C ARG A 165 -4.79 35.25 -15.47
N ASN A 166 -4.04 36.28 -15.10
CA ASN A 166 -4.65 37.50 -14.60
C ASN A 166 -5.37 38.20 -15.77
N PRO A 167 -6.70 38.42 -15.72
CA PRO A 167 -7.43 39.19 -16.74
C PRO A 167 -6.94 40.65 -16.83
N LEU A 168 -6.23 41.14 -15.80
CA LEU A 168 -5.58 42.45 -15.80
C LEU A 168 -4.42 42.57 -16.81
N ALA A 169 -3.83 41.45 -17.28
CA ALA A 169 -2.77 41.49 -18.29
C ALA A 169 -3.31 41.54 -19.73
N GLU A 170 -4.57 41.14 -19.95
CA GLU A 170 -5.24 41.23 -21.26
C GLU A 170 -5.91 42.60 -21.47
N GLY A 171 -6.36 43.27 -20.39
CA GLY A 171 -6.94 44.62 -20.47
C GLY A 171 -5.93 45.76 -20.73
N ALA A 172 -4.62 45.49 -20.67
CA ALA A 172 -3.56 46.47 -20.95
C ALA A 172 -3.04 46.43 -22.40
N ARG A 173 -3.70 45.67 -23.29
CA ARG A 173 -3.33 45.52 -24.71
C ARG A 173 -4.33 46.13 -25.70
N HIS A 174 -5.27 46.94 -25.23
CA HIS A 174 -6.22 47.67 -26.08
C HIS A 174 -6.14 49.17 -25.83
#